data_AF-A0A372KMX7-F1
#
_entry.id   AF-A0A372KMX7-F1
#
_cell.length_a   1.000
_cell.length_b   1.000
_cell.length_c   1.000
_cell.angle_alpha   90.00
_cell.angle_beta   90.00
_cell.angle_gamma   90.00
#
_symmetry.space_group_name_H-M   'P 1'
#
loop_
_entity.id
_entity.type
_entity.pdbx_description
1 polymer ?
#
loop_
_entity_poly.entity_id
_entity_poly.type
_entity_poly.pdbx_seq_one_letter_code
_entity_poly.pdbx_strand_id
1 'polypeptide(L)'
;MKKKRKKIFRKEAVFVLIVFLAITSFLFIQKRGEIYKVDSQKKTYLKGDVPTSNEVFATLSKDTLVLVDSADPSSLEAKEQFEQILKDMRMGYQTVDVAAETIPEFSAYQKVVILLSALDLMQERTPDLMAWVADGGNVLFGMTLFQEEILKGIDQDLGVLDSNPNNAVVSSIFIDDTFMIGGGKAYKIDEPFDAARTVSLSDDSKVYAWIDDNSKNPLVWEKDYGSGHFVIDNLGFYDRSVRGIHAASYSLLTDTAVYPVIDGATYYLDDFPAPVPAGNASFIKRDYNMSVSDFYTNVWWPDLLKLHDKYGIKYTGLVIENYEDDTSGKIKRQEDTERFNYFGSSILANDGEIGYHGYNHQPFSLDNVDYGDVYPNYKTWASTEAMAASMTELDRFIKDLFPDIETSVYVPPSNVLSAEGRQMLVSQFPQVKSIASNYFSEDFAYSQEFEIADDGMIEQPRTVSGTIWDDYAKLTAFSELNMHFVNNHFMHPDDALDEDRGAANGWAKMFESFEKDIVWIEESAPDLRKLTGSELAGAVQRYAILTVQQSQNENGLNINLGNFHDEAYLMVRLNNEAKPGNVSGGSLTHLTGNLYLLQAKEAQVTIEMK
;
A
#
# COMPACT_ATOMS: atom_id res chain seq x y z
N MET A 1 29.98 -81.81 -22.89
CA MET A 1 30.46 -80.61 -22.16
C MET A 1 30.00 -79.33 -22.88
N LYS A 2 28.92 -78.68 -22.43
CA LYS A 2 28.54 -77.34 -22.90
C LYS A 2 29.18 -76.29 -21.98
N LYS A 3 30.10 -75.47 -22.50
CA LYS A 3 30.74 -74.36 -21.78
C LYS A 3 29.68 -73.34 -21.33
N LYS A 4 29.47 -73.19 -20.02
CA LYS A 4 28.74 -72.06 -19.43
C LYS A 4 29.50 -70.76 -19.72
N ARG A 5 28.98 -69.90 -20.60
CA ARG A 5 29.40 -68.48 -20.69
C ARG A 5 28.97 -67.80 -19.39
N LYS A 6 29.89 -67.58 -18.45
CA LYS A 6 29.67 -66.64 -17.34
C LYS A 6 29.54 -65.24 -17.95
N LYS A 7 28.34 -64.64 -17.88
CA LYS A 7 28.16 -63.20 -18.08
C LYS A 7 28.95 -62.50 -16.96
N ILE A 8 30.16 -62.06 -17.26
CA ILE A 8 30.89 -61.14 -16.39
C ILE A 8 30.20 -59.79 -16.57
N PHE A 9 29.24 -59.47 -15.70
CA PHE A 9 28.86 -58.08 -15.51
C PHE A 9 30.08 -57.39 -14.90
N ARG A 10 30.81 -56.66 -15.75
CA ARG A 10 31.94 -55.82 -15.36
C ARG A 10 31.44 -54.82 -14.32
N LYS A 11 32.07 -54.77 -13.14
CA LYS A 11 31.68 -53.88 -12.03
C LYS A 11 31.59 -52.42 -12.50
N GLU A 12 32.39 -52.07 -13.49
CA GLU A 12 32.41 -50.79 -14.17
C GLU A 12 31.07 -50.48 -14.88
N ALA A 13 30.42 -51.47 -15.49
CA ALA A 13 29.12 -51.28 -16.15
C ALA A 13 27.98 -51.06 -15.13
N VAL A 14 28.07 -51.69 -13.96
CA VAL A 14 27.12 -51.46 -12.85
C VAL A 14 27.33 -50.08 -12.24
N PHE A 15 28.58 -49.64 -12.09
CA PHE A 15 28.91 -48.29 -11.61
C PHE A 15 28.39 -47.20 -12.55
N VAL A 16 28.61 -47.34 -13.87
CA VAL A 16 28.08 -46.39 -14.87
C VAL A 16 26.55 -46.36 -14.85
N LEU A 17 25.88 -47.51 -14.69
CA LEU A 17 24.42 -47.57 -14.57
C LEU A 17 23.93 -46.85 -13.31
N ILE A 18 24.61 -47.01 -12.16
CA ILE A 18 24.26 -46.31 -10.92
C ILE A 18 24.43 -44.80 -11.08
N VAL A 19 25.53 -44.34 -11.69
CA VAL A 19 25.75 -42.91 -11.96
C VAL A 19 24.67 -42.37 -12.91
N PHE A 20 24.35 -43.12 -13.97
CA PHE A 20 23.29 -42.73 -14.90
C PHE A 20 21.91 -42.68 -14.22
N LEU A 21 21.58 -43.65 -13.36
CA LEU A 21 20.34 -43.64 -12.59
C LEU A 21 20.31 -42.50 -11.56
N ALA A 22 21.45 -42.17 -10.94
CA ALA A 22 21.56 -41.04 -10.02
C ALA A 22 21.36 -39.71 -10.74
N ILE A 23 22.01 -39.51 -11.89
CA ILE A 23 21.80 -38.34 -12.75
C ILE A 23 20.36 -38.29 -13.26
N THR A 24 19.80 -39.41 -13.72
CA THR A 24 18.40 -39.47 -14.18
C THR A 24 17.42 -39.17 -13.06
N SER A 25 17.65 -39.67 -11.85
CA SER A 25 16.81 -39.40 -10.69
C SER A 25 16.94 -37.94 -10.26
N PHE A 26 18.14 -37.38 -10.28
CA PHE A 26 18.39 -35.97 -10.01
C PHE A 26 17.71 -35.07 -11.04
N LEU A 27 17.85 -35.37 -12.34
CA LEU A 27 17.16 -34.66 -13.42
C LEU A 27 15.63 -34.83 -13.34
N PHE A 28 15.14 -36.00 -12.91
CA PHE A 28 13.70 -36.24 -12.72
C PHE A 28 13.15 -35.46 -11.53
N ILE A 29 13.92 -35.31 -10.45
CA ILE A 29 13.58 -34.46 -9.31
C ILE A 29 13.61 -32.99 -9.73
N GLN A 30 14.66 -32.53 -10.43
CA GLN A 30 14.72 -31.17 -10.99
C GLN A 30 13.54 -30.89 -11.95
N LYS A 31 13.18 -31.86 -12.80
CA LYS A 31 12.07 -31.72 -13.75
C LYS A 31 10.69 -31.76 -13.10
N ARG A 32 10.55 -32.38 -11.93
CA ARG A 32 9.29 -32.36 -11.15
C ARG A 32 9.05 -31.05 -10.41
N GLY A 33 10.03 -30.15 -10.36
CA GLY A 33 9.96 -28.96 -9.52
C GLY A 33 10.09 -29.29 -8.04
N GLU A 34 10.13 -28.25 -7.22
CA GLU A 34 10.12 -28.38 -5.76
C GLU A 34 8.75 -28.90 -5.29
N ILE A 35 8.76 -29.80 -4.30
CA ILE A 35 7.50 -30.29 -3.72
C ILE A 35 7.01 -29.23 -2.74
N TYR A 36 5.87 -28.61 -3.06
CA TYR A 36 5.20 -27.68 -2.17
C TYR A 36 4.12 -28.36 -1.33
N LYS A 37 3.69 -27.69 -0.26
CA LYS A 37 2.55 -28.10 0.56
C LYS A 37 1.61 -26.92 0.71
N VAL A 38 0.32 -27.19 0.57
CA VAL A 38 -0.71 -26.18 0.78
C VAL A 38 -1.29 -26.37 2.17
N ASP A 39 -1.36 -25.28 2.96
CA ASP A 39 -2.13 -25.28 4.20
C ASP A 39 -3.61 -25.09 3.89
N SER A 40 -4.32 -26.20 3.72
CA SER A 40 -5.76 -26.21 3.45
C SER A 40 -6.63 -25.73 4.63
N GLN A 41 -6.05 -25.42 5.79
CA GLN A 41 -6.79 -24.92 6.96
C GLN A 41 -6.64 -23.41 7.19
N LYS A 42 -5.83 -22.74 6.38
CA LYS A 42 -5.60 -21.29 6.47
C LYS A 42 -6.92 -20.54 6.25
N LYS A 43 -7.36 -19.78 7.26
CA LYS A 43 -8.58 -18.95 7.20
C LYS A 43 -8.23 -17.51 6.82
N THR A 44 -7.94 -17.31 5.54
CA THR A 44 -7.54 -16.00 5.01
C THR A 44 -8.71 -15.01 5.04
N TYR A 45 -9.81 -15.38 4.39
CA TYR A 45 -10.98 -14.52 4.23
C TYR A 45 -12.03 -14.74 5.31
N LEU A 46 -12.71 -13.65 5.69
CA LEU A 46 -13.88 -13.71 6.55
C LEU A 46 -15.04 -14.45 5.84
N LYS A 47 -15.90 -15.08 6.64
CA LYS A 47 -17.05 -15.85 6.14
C LYS A 47 -18.35 -15.20 6.60
N GLY A 48 -19.38 -15.36 5.78
CA GLY A 48 -20.71 -14.82 6.07
C GLY A 48 -20.94 -13.48 5.40
N ASP A 49 -21.87 -12.71 5.96
CA ASP A 49 -22.20 -11.37 5.49
C ASP A 49 -21.19 -10.39 6.10
N VAL A 50 -20.26 -9.90 5.28
CA VAL A 50 -19.20 -8.96 5.67
C VAL A 50 -19.62 -7.58 5.16
N PRO A 51 -19.76 -6.56 6.02
CA PRO A 51 -20.21 -5.25 5.60
C PRO A 51 -19.18 -4.58 4.70
N THR A 52 -19.64 -3.66 3.85
CA THR A 52 -18.75 -2.85 3.01
C THR A 52 -18.08 -1.75 3.84
N SER A 53 -16.96 -1.21 3.36
CA SER A 53 -16.30 -0.08 4.04
C SER A 53 -17.23 1.13 4.17
N ASN A 54 -18.07 1.38 3.16
CA ASN A 54 -19.02 2.49 3.16
C ASN A 54 -20.14 2.30 4.18
N GLU A 55 -20.66 1.07 4.32
CA GLU A 55 -21.65 0.74 5.35
C GLU A 55 -21.09 0.98 6.75
N VAL A 56 -19.85 0.54 7.00
CA VAL A 56 -19.17 0.73 8.29
C VAL A 56 -18.95 2.21 8.58
N PHE A 57 -18.41 2.95 7.61
CA PHE A 57 -18.15 4.40 7.75
C PHE A 57 -19.43 5.20 8.02
N ALA A 58 -20.56 4.81 7.42
CA ALA A 58 -21.85 5.45 7.64
C ALA A 58 -22.36 5.32 9.09
N THR A 59 -21.87 4.35 9.86
CA THR A 59 -22.25 4.16 11.27
C THR A 59 -21.48 5.00 12.27
N LEU A 60 -20.39 5.66 11.85
CA LEU A 60 -19.50 6.40 12.74
C LEU A 60 -20.16 7.72 13.23
N SER A 61 -19.89 8.08 14.48
CA SER A 61 -20.23 9.40 15.03
C SER A 61 -19.46 10.49 14.29
N LYS A 62 -20.13 11.60 13.99
CA LYS A 62 -19.54 12.73 13.25
C LYS A 62 -18.88 13.71 14.20
N ASP A 63 -17.79 13.27 14.83
CA ASP A 63 -17.09 14.04 15.87
C ASP A 63 -16.07 15.05 15.30
N THR A 64 -15.83 15.03 13.98
CA THR A 64 -14.96 15.97 13.27
C THR A 64 -15.76 16.85 12.32
N LEU A 65 -15.57 18.17 12.39
CA LEU A 65 -16.05 19.11 11.38
C LEU A 65 -14.94 19.37 10.36
N VAL A 66 -15.23 19.23 9.07
CA VAL A 66 -14.31 19.57 7.98
C VAL A 66 -14.86 20.79 7.24
N LEU A 67 -14.09 21.87 7.21
CA LEU A 67 -14.46 23.11 6.53
C LEU A 67 -13.71 23.20 5.20
N VAL A 68 -14.46 23.40 4.11
CA VAL A 68 -13.94 23.47 2.74
C VAL A 68 -14.47 24.70 2.04
N ASP A 69 -13.78 25.18 1.02
CA ASP A 69 -14.26 26.22 0.11
C ASP A 69 -14.36 25.63 -1.30
N SER A 70 -15.59 25.41 -1.78
CA SER A 70 -15.80 24.86 -3.11
C SER A 70 -15.37 25.78 -4.26
N ALA A 71 -15.07 27.05 -3.97
CA ALA A 71 -14.54 28.00 -4.94
C ALA A 71 -13.00 27.93 -5.09
N ASP A 72 -12.29 27.29 -4.16
CA ASP A 72 -10.84 27.06 -4.21
C ASP A 72 -10.53 25.63 -4.69
N PRO A 73 -9.96 25.44 -5.90
CA PRO A 73 -9.57 24.13 -6.39
C PRO A 73 -8.62 23.37 -5.45
N SER A 74 -7.71 24.08 -4.76
CA SER A 74 -6.77 23.47 -3.82
C SER A 74 -7.49 22.95 -2.58
N SER A 75 -8.57 23.63 -2.16
CA SER A 75 -9.45 23.16 -1.07
C SER A 75 -10.19 21.88 -1.48
N LEU A 76 -10.63 21.76 -2.74
CA LEU A 76 -11.25 20.55 -3.26
C LEU A 76 -10.27 19.37 -3.35
N GLU A 77 -9.02 19.62 -3.77
CA GLU A 77 -7.95 18.62 -3.77
C GLU A 77 -7.65 18.14 -2.34
N ALA A 78 -7.48 19.07 -1.39
CA ALA A 78 -7.28 18.75 0.02
C ALA A 78 -8.48 18.00 0.60
N LYS A 79 -9.71 18.39 0.26
CA LYS A 79 -10.95 17.72 0.69
C LYS A 79 -10.93 16.25 0.29
N GLU A 80 -10.59 15.92 -0.95
CA GLU A 80 -10.53 14.52 -1.40
C GLU A 80 -9.57 13.70 -0.54
N GLN A 81 -8.38 14.24 -0.24
CA GLN A 81 -7.40 13.50 0.55
C GLN A 81 -7.81 13.37 2.02
N PHE A 82 -8.28 14.45 2.65
CA PHE A 82 -8.68 14.44 4.05
C PHE A 82 -9.94 13.60 4.31
N GLU A 83 -10.91 13.60 3.40
CA GLU A 83 -12.08 12.72 3.50
C GLU A 83 -11.68 11.24 3.47
N GLN A 84 -10.74 10.88 2.58
CA GLN A 84 -10.20 9.52 2.52
C GLN A 84 -9.36 9.18 3.76
N ILE A 85 -8.47 10.07 4.22
CA ILE A 85 -7.69 9.90 5.46
C ILE A 85 -8.62 9.62 6.65
N LEU A 86 -9.67 10.43 6.82
CA LEU A 86 -10.62 10.28 7.93
C LEU A 86 -11.42 8.99 7.80
N LYS A 87 -11.84 8.60 6.58
CA LYS A 87 -12.48 7.30 6.33
C LYS A 87 -11.57 6.16 6.77
N ASP A 88 -10.31 6.19 6.36
CA ASP A 88 -9.31 5.16 6.63
C ASP A 88 -8.93 5.06 8.10
N MET A 89 -8.78 6.19 8.79
CA MET A 89 -8.57 6.25 10.25
C MET A 89 -9.82 5.87 11.07
N ARG A 90 -10.96 5.61 10.43
CA ARG A 90 -12.29 5.41 11.07
C ARG A 90 -12.72 6.58 11.94
N MET A 91 -12.50 7.79 11.43
CA MET A 91 -12.91 9.05 12.05
C MET A 91 -14.13 9.60 11.31
N GLY A 92 -15.29 9.58 11.96
CA GLY A 92 -16.49 10.13 11.35
C GLY A 92 -16.45 11.67 11.29
N TYR A 93 -16.85 12.22 10.15
CA TYR A 93 -16.85 13.66 9.91
C TYR A 93 -18.13 14.20 9.27
N GLN A 94 -18.36 15.50 9.45
CA GLN A 94 -19.29 16.33 8.67
C GLN A 94 -18.49 17.35 7.86
N THR A 95 -18.66 17.36 6.55
CA THR A 95 -18.09 18.40 5.67
C THR A 95 -19.08 19.56 5.53
N VAL A 96 -18.58 20.79 5.57
CA VAL A 96 -19.36 22.03 5.34
C VAL A 96 -18.61 22.90 4.35
N ASP A 97 -19.28 23.28 3.28
CA ASP A 97 -18.77 24.27 2.32
C ASP A 97 -19.03 25.68 2.82
N VAL A 98 -17.99 26.38 3.26
CA VAL A 98 -18.10 27.72 3.86
C VAL A 98 -18.54 28.79 2.86
N ALA A 99 -18.42 28.53 1.55
CA ALA A 99 -18.91 29.43 0.51
C ALA A 99 -20.43 29.34 0.29
N ALA A 100 -21.06 28.23 0.68
CA ALA A 100 -22.46 27.93 0.39
C ALA A 100 -23.33 27.72 1.63
N GLU A 101 -22.72 27.34 2.75
CA GLU A 101 -23.41 26.86 3.94
C GLU A 101 -23.04 27.66 5.19
N THR A 102 -23.90 27.59 6.22
CA THR A 102 -23.59 28.18 7.51
C THR A 102 -22.77 27.20 8.33
N ILE A 103 -21.63 27.68 8.84
CA ILE A 103 -20.79 26.89 9.74
C ILE A 103 -21.57 26.58 11.03
N PRO A 104 -21.65 25.31 11.47
CA PRO A 104 -22.34 24.95 12.71
C PRO A 104 -21.60 25.47 13.96
N GLU A 105 -22.19 25.23 15.13
CA GLU A 105 -21.53 25.48 16.42
C GLU A 105 -20.36 24.51 16.61
N PHE A 106 -19.15 25.03 16.88
CA PHE A 106 -17.96 24.19 17.04
C PHE A 106 -18.06 23.24 18.23
N SER A 107 -18.80 23.63 19.28
CA SER A 107 -19.05 22.80 20.48
C SER A 107 -19.81 21.50 20.21
N ALA A 108 -20.39 21.31 19.02
CA ALA A 108 -21.00 20.05 18.60
C ALA A 108 -19.96 18.99 18.19
N TYR A 109 -18.69 19.37 18.06
CA TYR A 109 -17.61 18.52 17.56
C TYR A 109 -16.46 18.45 18.58
N GLN A 110 -15.62 17.43 18.44
CA GLN A 110 -14.39 17.28 19.21
C GLN A 110 -13.18 17.89 18.49
N LYS A 111 -13.24 17.90 17.15
CA LYS A 111 -12.15 18.30 16.26
C LYS A 111 -12.69 19.13 15.10
N VAL A 112 -11.91 20.11 14.64
CA VAL A 112 -12.19 20.85 13.41
C VAL A 112 -10.97 20.73 12.49
N VAL A 113 -11.19 20.39 11.22
CA VAL A 113 -10.18 20.42 10.16
C VAL A 113 -10.55 21.56 9.21
N ILE A 114 -9.63 22.49 9.02
CA ILE A 114 -9.80 23.65 8.15
C ILE A 114 -8.98 23.41 6.88
N LEU A 115 -9.68 23.21 5.78
CA LEU A 115 -9.12 23.05 4.44
C LEU A 115 -9.39 24.33 3.65
N LEU A 116 -8.93 25.46 4.19
CA LEU A 116 -9.07 26.78 3.60
C LEU A 116 -7.69 27.39 3.47
N SER A 117 -7.34 27.86 2.28
CA SER A 117 -6.10 28.61 2.05
C SER A 117 -6.20 30.06 2.55
N ALA A 118 -7.41 30.60 2.64
CA ALA A 118 -7.74 31.93 3.16
C ALA A 118 -8.92 31.85 4.13
N LEU A 119 -8.91 32.66 5.20
CA LEU A 119 -9.90 32.67 6.27
C LEU A 119 -10.90 33.84 6.15
N ASP A 120 -10.92 34.57 5.02
CA ASP A 120 -11.89 35.63 4.73
C ASP A 120 -13.36 35.16 4.93
N LEU A 121 -13.69 33.96 4.45
CA LEU A 121 -15.03 33.36 4.62
C LEU A 121 -15.32 32.94 6.07
N MET A 122 -14.29 32.86 6.91
CA MET A 122 -14.37 32.55 8.33
C MET A 122 -14.35 33.78 9.23
N GLN A 123 -14.20 35.01 8.69
CA GLN A 123 -13.93 36.22 9.49
C GLN A 123 -14.84 36.38 10.71
N GLU A 124 -16.15 36.19 10.54
CA GLU A 124 -17.14 36.36 11.61
C GLU A 124 -17.11 35.20 12.63
N ARG A 125 -16.60 34.03 12.23
CA ARG A 125 -16.55 32.80 13.04
C ARG A 125 -15.18 32.51 13.65
N THR A 126 -14.11 33.16 13.19
CA THR A 126 -12.77 33.03 13.76
C THR A 126 -12.77 33.31 15.27
N PRO A 127 -13.40 34.38 15.81
CA PRO A 127 -13.43 34.59 17.25
C PRO A 127 -14.09 33.44 18.03
N ASP A 128 -15.16 32.86 17.50
CA ASP A 128 -15.85 31.72 18.12
C ASP A 128 -14.98 30.47 18.10
N LEU A 129 -14.25 30.24 16.99
CA LEU A 129 -13.31 29.13 16.85
C LEU A 129 -12.19 29.26 17.89
N MET A 130 -11.57 30.43 18.00
CA MET A 130 -10.50 30.68 18.97
C MET A 130 -11.00 30.48 20.40
N ALA A 131 -12.18 31.01 20.74
CA ALA A 131 -12.78 30.83 22.06
C ALA A 131 -13.05 29.35 22.37
N TRP A 132 -13.56 28.60 21.39
CA TRP A 132 -13.78 27.16 21.53
C TRP A 132 -12.48 26.37 21.73
N VAL A 133 -11.40 26.72 21.01
CA VAL A 133 -10.07 26.11 21.22
C VAL A 133 -9.53 26.41 22.61
N ALA A 134 -9.65 27.67 23.06
CA ALA A 134 -9.25 28.05 24.41
C ALA A 134 -9.93 27.23 25.51
N ASP A 135 -11.18 26.80 25.26
CA ASP A 135 -11.99 25.96 26.16
C ASP A 135 -11.76 24.45 25.98
N GLY A 136 -10.82 24.01 25.13
CA GLY A 136 -10.44 22.61 24.93
C GLY A 136 -10.73 22.02 23.55
N GLY A 137 -11.19 22.84 22.59
CA GLY A 137 -11.33 22.45 21.19
C GLY A 137 -9.98 22.24 20.50
N ASN A 138 -9.96 21.44 19.44
CA ASN A 138 -8.73 21.09 18.72
C ASN A 138 -8.90 21.34 17.23
N VAL A 139 -7.95 22.04 16.62
CA VAL A 139 -8.04 22.48 15.22
C VAL A 139 -6.80 22.05 14.45
N LEU A 140 -7.02 21.41 13.29
CA LEU A 140 -6.00 21.20 12.28
C LEU A 140 -6.21 22.18 11.12
N PHE A 141 -5.22 23.02 10.85
CA PHE A 141 -5.11 23.72 9.58
C PHE A 141 -4.40 22.79 8.59
N GLY A 142 -5.17 22.08 7.77
CA GLY A 142 -4.66 21.03 6.86
C GLY A 142 -4.09 21.57 5.55
N MET A 143 -3.98 22.89 5.41
CA MET A 143 -3.52 23.59 4.21
C MET A 143 -2.57 24.73 4.56
N THR A 144 -1.67 25.05 3.64
CA THR A 144 -0.84 26.26 3.75
C THR A 144 -1.75 27.49 3.73
N LEU A 145 -1.72 28.25 4.83
CA LEU A 145 -2.48 29.48 4.98
C LEU A 145 -1.79 30.66 4.27
N PHE A 146 -2.53 31.37 3.41
CA PHE A 146 -2.07 32.58 2.76
C PHE A 146 -2.07 33.79 3.70
N GLN A 147 -1.15 34.71 3.45
CA GLN A 147 -1.01 35.89 4.31
C GLN A 147 -2.12 36.91 4.05
N GLU A 148 -3.03 37.04 5.02
CA GLU A 148 -4.15 38.00 5.02
C GLU A 148 -4.32 38.69 6.39
N GLU A 149 -5.24 39.65 6.48
CA GLU A 149 -5.40 40.48 7.68
C GLU A 149 -5.99 39.70 8.87
N ILE A 150 -6.90 38.75 8.62
CA ILE A 150 -7.50 37.88 9.64
C ILE A 150 -6.46 36.95 10.22
N LEU A 151 -5.69 36.27 9.38
CA LEU A 151 -4.59 35.41 9.79
C LEU A 151 -3.56 36.16 10.65
N LYS A 152 -3.17 37.39 10.26
CA LYS A 152 -2.26 38.23 11.08
C LYS A 152 -2.79 38.48 12.48
N GLY A 153 -4.11 38.51 12.64
CA GLY A 153 -4.77 38.68 13.94
C GLY A 153 -4.60 37.47 14.88
N ILE A 154 -4.37 36.28 14.33
CA ILE A 154 -4.24 35.01 15.09
C ILE A 154 -2.85 34.36 14.96
N ASP A 155 -1.93 34.90 14.16
CA ASP A 155 -0.62 34.29 13.90
C ASP A 155 0.14 33.94 15.20
N GLN A 156 0.13 34.85 16.18
CA GLN A 156 0.78 34.59 17.48
C GLN A 156 0.12 33.45 18.25
N ASP A 157 -1.20 33.31 18.15
CA ASP A 157 -1.95 32.24 18.77
C ASP A 157 -1.65 30.88 18.11
N LEU A 158 -1.30 30.90 16.81
CA LEU A 158 -0.79 29.75 16.05
C LEU A 158 0.71 29.51 16.24
N GLY A 159 1.36 30.29 17.11
CA GLY A 159 2.78 30.16 17.43
C GLY A 159 3.74 30.91 16.51
N VAL A 160 3.24 31.67 15.53
CA VAL A 160 4.05 32.38 14.54
C VAL A 160 4.49 33.75 15.07
N LEU A 161 5.81 33.97 15.14
CA LEU A 161 6.41 35.23 15.58
C LEU A 161 6.60 36.23 14.44
N ASP A 162 7.06 35.73 13.29
CA ASP A 162 7.32 36.51 12.09
C ASP A 162 7.05 35.66 10.84
N SER A 163 6.64 36.32 9.76
CA SER A 163 6.35 35.67 8.48
C SER A 163 6.90 36.49 7.31
N ASN A 164 7.49 35.80 6.33
CA ASN A 164 7.91 36.43 5.08
C ASN A 164 6.72 36.54 4.13
N PRO A 165 6.60 37.63 3.33
CA PRO A 165 5.62 37.70 2.26
C PRO A 165 5.77 36.62 1.17
N ASN A 166 6.98 36.06 1.00
CA ASN A 166 7.22 35.00 0.02
C ASN A 166 7.20 33.61 0.68
N ASN A 167 6.60 32.66 -0.02
CA ASN A 167 6.65 31.25 0.34
C ASN A 167 8.05 30.65 0.10
N ALA A 168 8.37 29.63 0.88
CA ALA A 168 9.54 28.80 0.73
C ALA A 168 9.26 27.65 -0.27
N VAL A 169 10.29 27.30 -1.05
CA VAL A 169 10.24 26.16 -1.96
C VAL A 169 10.46 24.88 -1.18
N VAL A 170 9.46 24.00 -1.16
CA VAL A 170 9.55 22.71 -0.46
C VAL A 170 10.21 21.69 -1.37
N SER A 171 11.54 21.63 -1.32
CA SER A 171 12.35 20.67 -2.08
C SER A 171 12.53 19.32 -1.39
N SER A 172 12.29 19.29 -0.09
CA SER A 172 12.34 18.10 0.74
C SER A 172 11.60 18.33 2.05
N ILE A 173 11.21 17.24 2.70
CA ILE A 173 10.54 17.22 3.99
C ILE A 173 11.44 16.41 4.93
N PHE A 174 12.12 17.08 5.86
CA PHE A 174 12.78 16.43 6.98
C PHE A 174 11.74 16.13 8.06
N ILE A 175 11.67 14.87 8.47
CA ILE A 175 10.75 14.39 9.51
C ILE A 175 11.54 14.15 10.79
N ASP A 176 11.06 14.66 11.92
CA ASP A 176 11.65 14.38 13.23
C ASP A 176 11.71 12.86 13.51
N ASP A 177 12.79 12.39 14.14
CA ASP A 177 13.02 10.95 14.36
C ASP A 177 12.00 10.33 15.33
N THR A 178 11.36 11.14 16.17
CA THR A 178 10.33 10.71 17.11
C THR A 178 8.89 10.85 16.61
N PHE A 179 8.67 11.42 15.42
CA PHE A 179 7.32 11.74 14.96
C PHE A 179 6.65 10.57 14.19
N MET A 180 7.33 10.04 13.19
CA MET A 180 6.79 9.07 12.22
C MET A 180 7.78 7.93 11.98
N ILE A 181 7.24 6.76 11.60
CA ILE A 181 8.02 5.58 11.27
C ILE A 181 8.90 5.88 10.06
N GLY A 182 10.21 5.65 10.17
CA GLY A 182 11.18 6.05 9.15
C GLY A 182 11.55 7.55 9.17
N GLY A 183 11.24 8.26 10.26
CA GLY A 183 11.70 9.64 10.52
C GLY A 183 13.21 9.75 10.76
N GLY A 184 13.69 10.96 11.06
CA GLY A 184 15.11 11.27 11.28
C GLY A 184 15.90 11.54 10.00
N LYS A 185 15.21 11.76 8.89
CA LYS A 185 15.79 12.01 7.56
C LYS A 185 14.85 12.84 6.69
N ALA A 186 15.39 13.30 5.57
CA ALA A 186 14.66 14.02 4.55
C ALA A 186 14.15 13.10 3.43
N TYR A 187 12.91 13.35 3.01
CA TYR A 187 12.33 12.81 1.78
C TYR A 187 12.24 13.93 0.75
N LYS A 188 12.73 13.69 -0.46
CA LYS A 188 12.76 14.69 -1.50
C LYS A 188 11.40 14.79 -2.20
N ILE A 189 11.12 15.99 -2.70
CA ILE A 189 9.97 16.26 -3.57
C ILE A 189 10.47 16.29 -5.01
N ASP A 190 9.81 15.53 -5.89
CA ASP A 190 10.19 15.43 -7.29
C ASP A 190 9.87 16.72 -8.07
N GLU A 191 8.69 17.28 -7.83
CA GLU A 191 8.23 18.56 -8.42
C GLU A 191 8.06 19.66 -7.35
N PRO A 192 9.17 20.27 -6.88
CA PRO A 192 9.10 21.24 -5.80
C PRO A 192 8.61 22.62 -6.28
N PHE A 193 7.79 23.28 -5.47
CA PHE A 193 7.31 24.63 -5.70
C PHE A 193 7.22 25.44 -4.40
N ASP A 194 6.85 26.72 -4.49
CA ASP A 194 6.70 27.67 -3.39
C ASP A 194 5.45 27.41 -2.53
N ALA A 195 5.45 26.24 -1.89
CA ALA A 195 4.29 25.62 -1.26
C ALA A 195 4.08 26.00 0.22
N ALA A 196 5.15 26.39 0.93
CA ALA A 196 5.12 26.59 2.38
C ALA A 196 5.29 28.07 2.75
N ARG A 197 4.48 28.57 3.68
CA ARG A 197 4.67 29.91 4.23
C ARG A 197 6.01 29.97 4.98
N THR A 198 6.79 31.02 4.74
CA THR A 198 8.06 31.18 5.46
C THR A 198 7.78 31.79 6.82
N VAL A 199 8.03 31.04 7.90
CA VAL A 199 7.70 31.47 9.27
C VAL A 199 8.82 31.21 10.26
N SER A 200 8.88 32.05 11.30
CA SER A 200 9.57 31.73 12.54
C SER A 200 8.54 31.48 13.63
N LEU A 201 8.79 30.44 14.43
CA LEU A 201 7.88 30.03 15.49
C LEU A 201 8.41 30.43 16.86
N SER A 202 7.47 30.53 17.79
CA SER A 202 7.71 30.72 19.22
C SER A 202 8.35 29.48 19.83
N ASP A 203 9.15 29.68 20.89
CA ASP A 203 9.90 28.60 21.55
C ASP A 203 8.99 27.52 22.18
N ASP A 204 7.71 27.84 22.41
CA ASP A 204 6.67 26.95 22.92
C ASP A 204 5.81 26.32 21.80
N SER A 205 6.23 26.44 20.54
CA SER A 205 5.71 25.63 19.42
C SER A 205 6.56 24.38 19.25
N LYS A 206 5.93 23.22 19.03
CA LYS A 206 6.64 21.96 18.79
C LYS A 206 6.60 21.62 17.30
N VAL A 207 7.77 21.57 16.68
CA VAL A 207 7.94 21.31 15.24
C VAL A 207 8.24 19.83 15.02
N TYR A 208 7.53 19.24 14.06
CA TYR A 208 7.62 17.82 13.71
C TYR A 208 8.24 17.57 12.34
N ALA A 209 8.16 18.56 11.44
CA ALA A 209 8.75 18.50 10.12
C ALA A 209 9.21 19.88 9.64
N TRP A 210 10.27 19.93 8.84
CA TRP A 210 10.82 21.16 8.26
C TRP A 210 11.49 20.89 6.91
N ILE A 211 11.74 21.94 6.12
CA ILE A 211 12.52 21.83 4.87
C ILE A 211 13.98 21.49 5.22
N ASP A 212 14.57 20.48 4.60
CA ASP A 212 15.99 20.08 4.85
C ASP A 212 16.99 21.05 4.20
N ASP A 213 16.99 22.28 4.70
CA ASP A 213 17.90 23.35 4.31
C ASP A 213 18.43 24.11 5.54
N ASN A 214 19.24 25.14 5.29
CA ASN A 214 19.82 25.95 6.36
C ASN A 214 18.77 26.78 7.13
N SER A 215 17.63 27.09 6.50
CA SER A 215 16.57 27.88 7.10
C SER A 215 15.67 27.05 8.02
N LYS A 216 15.56 25.74 7.75
CA LYS A 216 14.69 24.80 8.46
C LYS A 216 13.26 25.34 8.59
N ASN A 217 12.72 25.86 7.49
CA ASN A 217 11.36 26.41 7.50
C ASN A 217 10.36 25.34 8.00
N PRO A 218 9.55 25.62 9.04
CA PRO A 218 8.61 24.65 9.60
C PRO A 218 7.52 24.26 8.60
N LEU A 219 7.24 22.95 8.54
CA LEU A 219 6.23 22.35 7.68
C LEU A 219 5.08 21.73 8.49
N VAL A 220 5.37 21.15 9.65
CA VAL A 220 4.35 20.64 10.59
C VAL A 220 4.70 21.07 12.00
N TRP A 221 3.77 21.70 12.70
CA TRP A 221 3.93 22.03 14.12
C TRP A 221 2.61 22.03 14.88
N GLU A 222 2.70 21.97 16.20
CA GLU A 222 1.57 22.19 17.11
C GLU A 222 1.85 23.36 18.07
N LYS A 223 0.76 23.98 18.54
CA LYS A 223 0.77 25.07 19.51
C LYS A 223 -0.40 24.96 20.48
N ASP A 224 -0.10 24.84 21.77
CA ASP A 224 -1.10 24.94 22.83
C ASP A 224 -1.74 26.33 22.89
N TYR A 225 -3.06 26.35 23.05
CA TYR A 225 -3.88 27.56 23.18
C TYR A 225 -5.03 27.35 24.18
N GLY A 226 -4.88 27.91 25.38
CA GLY A 226 -5.82 27.67 26.47
C GLY A 226 -5.77 26.22 26.94
N SER A 227 -6.90 25.51 26.86
CA SER A 227 -7.01 24.07 27.21
C SER A 227 -7.01 23.15 25.99
N GLY A 228 -6.98 23.70 24.77
CA GLY A 228 -6.87 22.97 23.52
C GLY A 228 -5.61 23.40 22.76
N HIS A 229 -5.54 23.06 21.48
CA HIS A 229 -4.37 23.37 20.67
C HIS A 229 -4.66 23.40 19.16
N PHE A 230 -3.70 23.98 18.45
CA PHE A 230 -3.63 24.02 17.00
C PHE A 230 -2.57 23.05 16.49
N VAL A 231 -2.87 22.39 15.38
CA VAL A 231 -1.90 21.68 14.54
C VAL A 231 -1.93 22.32 13.16
N ILE A 232 -0.76 22.54 12.55
CA ILE A 232 -0.65 23.25 11.28
C ILE A 232 0.17 22.42 10.30
N ASP A 233 -0.41 22.17 9.12
CA ASP A 233 0.26 21.62 7.94
C ASP A 233 0.56 22.74 6.94
N ASN A 234 1.82 23.17 6.91
CA ASN A 234 2.37 24.20 6.04
C ASN A 234 3.15 23.57 4.87
N LEU A 235 2.54 22.57 4.23
CA LEU A 235 3.17 21.71 3.22
C LEU A 235 2.83 22.14 1.79
N GLY A 236 1.54 22.43 1.54
CA GLY A 236 1.02 22.80 0.22
C GLY A 236 0.85 21.65 -0.78
N PHE A 237 1.08 20.38 -0.40
CA PHE A 237 0.84 19.21 -1.25
C PHE A 237 -0.45 18.50 -0.81
N TYR A 238 -1.32 18.16 -1.75
CA TYR A 238 -2.65 17.61 -1.47
C TYR A 238 -2.96 16.39 -2.35
N ASP A 239 -2.07 15.41 -2.34
CA ASP A 239 -2.21 14.18 -3.11
C ASP A 239 -1.94 12.92 -2.25
N ARG A 240 -2.13 11.75 -2.87
CA ARG A 240 -2.03 10.45 -2.20
C ARG A 240 -0.65 10.20 -1.57
N SER A 241 0.41 10.73 -2.16
CA SER A 241 1.80 10.47 -1.74
C SER A 241 2.16 11.09 -0.39
N VAL A 242 1.36 12.03 0.13
CA VAL A 242 1.61 12.72 1.41
C VAL A 242 0.53 12.48 2.48
N ARG A 243 -0.46 11.63 2.20
CA ARG A 243 -1.56 11.32 3.15
C ARG A 243 -1.08 10.89 4.54
N GLY A 244 0.00 10.11 4.63
CA GLY A 244 0.59 9.69 5.89
C GLY A 244 1.08 10.85 6.76
N ILE A 245 1.54 11.95 6.16
CA ILE A 245 1.96 13.15 6.90
C ILE A 245 0.73 13.85 7.49
N HIS A 246 -0.31 14.09 6.67
CA HIS A 246 -1.56 14.70 7.13
C HIS A 246 -2.29 13.84 8.18
N ALA A 247 -2.27 12.52 8.03
CA ALA A 247 -2.83 11.59 9.02
C ALA A 247 -2.06 11.65 10.35
N ALA A 248 -0.72 11.73 10.29
CA ALA A 248 0.11 11.94 11.46
C ALA A 248 -0.20 13.27 12.15
N SER A 249 -0.38 14.37 11.39
CA SER A 249 -0.81 15.66 11.92
C SER A 249 -2.19 15.59 12.58
N TYR A 250 -3.16 14.96 11.94
CA TYR A 250 -4.49 14.75 12.53
C TYR A 250 -4.42 13.97 13.86
N SER A 251 -3.50 12.99 13.95
CA SER A 251 -3.30 12.20 15.18
C SER A 251 -2.73 13.00 16.36
N LEU A 252 -2.26 14.24 16.14
CA LEU A 252 -1.81 15.15 17.20
C LEU A 252 -2.96 15.90 17.89
N LEU A 253 -4.15 15.95 17.30
CA LEU A 253 -5.27 16.79 17.77
C LEU A 253 -5.84 16.43 19.15
N THR A 254 -5.49 15.28 19.72
CA THR A 254 -6.03 14.84 21.01
C THR A 254 -4.94 14.17 21.82
N ASP A 255 -5.07 14.17 23.15
CA ASP A 255 -4.15 13.47 24.07
C ASP A 255 -3.81 12.04 23.66
N THR A 256 -4.79 11.34 23.08
CA THR A 256 -4.62 9.99 22.55
C THR A 256 -5.35 9.83 21.22
N ALA A 257 -4.64 9.36 20.20
CA ALA A 257 -5.23 8.95 18.92
C ALA A 257 -5.09 7.44 18.72
N VAL A 258 -6.21 6.76 18.44
CA VAL A 258 -6.25 5.34 18.10
C VAL A 258 -7.01 5.17 16.79
N TYR A 259 -6.39 4.53 15.81
CA TYR A 259 -6.99 4.25 14.51
C TYR A 259 -6.49 2.92 13.95
N PRO A 260 -7.31 2.21 13.15
CA PRO A 260 -6.91 0.91 12.62
C PRO A 260 -5.87 1.05 11.50
N VAL A 261 -5.05 0.01 11.36
CA VAL A 261 -4.07 -0.16 10.28
C VAL A 261 -4.10 -1.61 9.80
N ILE A 262 -3.46 -1.90 8.66
CA ILE A 262 -3.52 -3.23 8.02
C ILE A 262 -2.39 -4.14 8.52
N ASP A 263 -1.18 -3.59 8.73
CA ASP A 263 0.04 -4.34 9.07
C ASP A 263 0.36 -5.43 8.04
N GLY A 264 0.95 -5.02 6.91
CA GLY A 264 1.33 -5.97 5.86
C GLY A 264 2.29 -5.42 4.80
N ALA A 265 3.25 -6.26 4.40
CA ALA A 265 4.09 -6.06 3.24
C ALA A 265 3.87 -7.18 2.22
N THR A 266 3.70 -6.81 0.95
CA THR A 266 3.47 -7.72 -0.18
C THR A 266 4.43 -7.42 -1.32
N TYR A 267 4.78 -8.48 -2.05
CA TYR A 267 5.67 -8.44 -3.20
C TYR A 267 5.07 -9.27 -4.33
N TYR A 268 4.52 -8.58 -5.32
CA TYR A 268 3.89 -9.19 -6.49
C TYR A 268 4.90 -9.35 -7.63
N LEU A 269 4.83 -10.48 -8.32
CA LEU A 269 5.56 -10.76 -9.56
C LEU A 269 4.53 -10.81 -10.68
N ASP A 270 4.27 -9.64 -11.25
CA ASP A 270 3.37 -9.51 -12.39
C ASP A 270 3.97 -10.26 -13.57
N ASP A 271 3.10 -10.92 -14.35
CA ASP A 271 3.54 -11.70 -15.50
C ASP A 271 4.55 -12.82 -15.16
N PHE A 272 4.30 -13.52 -14.03
CA PHE A 272 5.17 -14.59 -13.57
C PHE A 272 4.45 -15.58 -12.64
N PRO A 273 4.45 -16.91 -12.92
CA PRO A 273 5.06 -17.58 -14.07
C PRO A 273 4.37 -17.27 -15.39
N ALA A 274 5.18 -17.14 -16.45
CA ALA A 274 4.75 -16.82 -17.81
C ALA A 274 5.68 -17.47 -18.84
N PRO A 275 5.35 -17.41 -20.15
CA PRO A 275 6.32 -17.67 -21.20
C PRO A 275 7.55 -16.75 -21.07
N VAL A 276 8.61 -17.02 -21.83
CA VAL A 276 9.77 -16.11 -21.81
C VAL A 276 9.34 -14.75 -22.39
N PRO A 277 9.47 -13.65 -21.64
CA PRO A 277 9.03 -12.34 -22.11
C PRO A 277 9.85 -11.90 -23.32
N ALA A 278 9.20 -11.13 -24.19
CA ALA A 278 9.88 -10.42 -25.27
C ALA A 278 10.57 -9.17 -24.70
N GLY A 279 11.66 -8.73 -25.32
CA GLY A 279 12.34 -7.50 -24.88
C GLY A 279 13.77 -7.41 -25.38
N ASN A 280 14.48 -6.36 -24.95
CA ASN A 280 15.85 -6.11 -25.36
C ASN A 280 16.85 -6.98 -24.59
N ALA A 281 17.12 -8.18 -25.13
CA ALA A 281 18.08 -9.11 -24.55
C ALA A 281 19.55 -8.62 -24.57
N SER A 282 19.84 -7.43 -25.13
CA SER A 282 21.22 -6.93 -25.24
C SER A 282 21.87 -6.70 -23.87
N PHE A 283 21.11 -6.25 -22.86
CA PHE A 283 21.61 -6.01 -21.50
C PHE A 283 22.00 -7.33 -20.81
N ILE A 284 21.12 -8.34 -20.87
CA ILE A 284 21.42 -9.68 -20.36
C ILE A 284 22.63 -10.28 -21.09
N LYS A 285 22.69 -10.13 -22.42
CA LYS A 285 23.81 -10.64 -23.22
C LYS A 285 25.12 -9.96 -22.86
N ARG A 286 25.09 -8.63 -22.65
CA ARG A 286 26.24 -7.80 -22.25
C ARG A 286 26.81 -8.26 -20.90
N ASP A 287 25.94 -8.49 -19.91
CA ASP A 287 26.38 -8.67 -18.52
C ASP A 287 26.60 -10.14 -18.13
N TYR A 288 25.79 -11.06 -18.67
CA TYR A 288 25.81 -12.48 -18.30
C TYR A 288 26.19 -13.41 -19.44
N ASN A 289 26.19 -12.93 -20.68
CA ASN A 289 26.39 -13.75 -21.89
C ASN A 289 25.38 -14.92 -22.02
N MET A 290 24.21 -14.81 -21.39
CA MET A 290 23.14 -15.83 -21.35
C MET A 290 22.00 -15.55 -22.34
N SER A 291 21.13 -16.54 -22.56
CA SER A 291 19.80 -16.29 -23.11
C SER A 291 18.88 -15.68 -22.03
N VAL A 292 17.77 -15.06 -22.44
CA VAL A 292 16.76 -14.53 -21.51
C VAL A 292 16.20 -15.64 -20.60
N SER A 293 15.89 -16.81 -21.17
CA SER A 293 15.39 -17.97 -20.42
C SER A 293 16.39 -18.47 -19.37
N ASP A 294 17.67 -18.60 -19.76
CA ASP A 294 18.73 -19.04 -18.86
C ASP A 294 18.98 -18.01 -17.74
N PHE A 295 18.93 -16.72 -18.06
CA PHE A 295 19.08 -15.65 -17.08
C PHE A 295 17.99 -15.72 -16.01
N TYR A 296 16.71 -15.88 -16.38
CA TYR A 296 15.65 -15.99 -15.39
C TYR A 296 15.80 -17.20 -14.48
N THR A 297 16.20 -18.34 -15.05
CA THR A 297 16.34 -19.59 -14.31
C THR A 297 17.56 -19.57 -13.38
N ASN A 298 18.67 -18.97 -13.80
CA ASN A 298 19.95 -19.10 -13.13
C ASN A 298 20.43 -17.83 -12.39
N VAL A 299 19.77 -16.69 -12.59
CA VAL A 299 20.15 -15.40 -11.98
C VAL A 299 18.95 -14.74 -11.31
N TRP A 300 17.96 -14.28 -12.09
CA TRP A 300 16.85 -13.47 -11.57
C TRP A 300 16.05 -14.20 -10.47
N TRP A 301 15.54 -15.40 -10.74
CA TRP A 301 14.75 -16.15 -9.75
C TRP A 301 15.59 -16.55 -8.53
N PRO A 302 16.82 -17.10 -8.68
CA PRO A 302 17.71 -17.31 -7.53
C PRO A 302 18.03 -16.06 -6.71
N ASP A 303 18.10 -14.88 -7.33
CA ASP A 303 18.31 -13.62 -6.60
C ASP A 303 17.07 -13.23 -5.77
N LEU A 304 15.86 -13.39 -6.32
CA LEU A 304 14.62 -13.20 -5.55
C LEU A 304 14.49 -14.21 -4.40
N LEU A 305 14.86 -15.48 -4.61
CA LEU A 305 14.90 -16.47 -3.54
C LEU A 305 15.87 -16.10 -2.41
N LYS A 306 16.97 -15.39 -2.69
CA LYS A 306 17.85 -14.87 -1.63
C LYS A 306 17.15 -13.81 -0.79
N LEU A 307 16.30 -12.98 -1.38
CA LEU A 307 15.51 -11.99 -0.65
C LEU A 307 14.45 -12.66 0.22
N HIS A 308 13.80 -13.73 -0.29
CA HIS A 308 12.95 -14.61 0.51
C HIS A 308 13.71 -15.17 1.72
N ASP A 309 14.85 -15.84 1.49
CA ASP A 309 15.65 -16.46 2.56
C ASP A 309 16.13 -15.46 3.61
N LYS A 310 16.43 -14.21 3.20
CA LYS A 310 17.03 -13.19 4.06
C LYS A 310 15.99 -12.37 4.83
N TYR A 311 14.85 -12.05 4.20
CA TYR A 311 13.85 -11.11 4.74
C TYR A 311 12.45 -11.73 4.92
N GLY A 312 12.29 -13.03 4.60
CA GLY A 312 11.01 -13.73 4.72
C GLY A 312 9.96 -13.28 3.72
N ILE A 313 10.37 -12.69 2.59
CA ILE A 313 9.47 -12.19 1.55
C ILE A 313 8.69 -13.36 0.94
N LYS A 314 7.36 -13.23 0.90
CA LYS A 314 6.48 -14.16 0.21
C LYS A 314 6.05 -13.54 -1.12
N TYR A 315 6.43 -14.18 -2.22
CA TYR A 315 6.07 -13.70 -3.55
C TYR A 315 4.67 -14.17 -3.94
N THR A 316 3.85 -13.26 -4.45
CA THR A 316 2.63 -13.61 -5.17
C THR A 316 2.92 -13.53 -6.65
N GLY A 317 2.94 -14.67 -7.34
CA GLY A 317 3.14 -14.72 -8.79
C GLY A 317 1.82 -14.67 -9.54
N LEU A 318 1.67 -13.75 -10.49
CA LEU A 318 0.43 -13.58 -11.25
C LEU A 318 0.61 -14.15 -12.66
N VAL A 319 -0.13 -15.21 -12.96
CA VAL A 319 0.04 -15.99 -14.19
C VAL A 319 -0.69 -15.33 -15.35
N ILE A 320 0.00 -15.25 -16.49
CA ILE A 320 -0.62 -15.22 -17.82
C ILE A 320 -0.31 -16.53 -18.54
N GLU A 321 -1.19 -16.99 -19.43
CA GLU A 321 -0.94 -18.21 -20.19
C GLU A 321 -0.07 -17.95 -21.44
N ASN A 322 -0.24 -16.80 -22.08
CA ASN A 322 0.51 -16.41 -23.28
C ASN A 322 0.49 -14.87 -23.53
N TYR A 323 1.07 -14.40 -24.64
CA TYR A 323 1.12 -12.97 -25.03
C TYR A 323 0.47 -12.71 -26.39
N GLU A 324 -0.55 -13.48 -26.76
CA GLU A 324 -1.25 -13.26 -28.03
C GLU A 324 -2.27 -12.10 -27.93
N ASP A 325 -2.76 -11.64 -29.07
CA ASP A 325 -3.64 -10.47 -29.16
C ASP A 325 -5.06 -10.80 -29.67
N ASP A 326 -5.44 -12.08 -29.78
CA ASP A 326 -6.82 -12.49 -30.11
C ASP A 326 -7.76 -12.26 -28.91
N THR A 327 -8.54 -11.20 -29.01
CA THR A 327 -9.55 -10.84 -28.01
C THR A 327 -10.98 -11.20 -28.44
N SER A 328 -11.13 -12.09 -29.44
CA SER A 328 -12.43 -12.58 -29.92
C SER A 328 -13.10 -13.61 -29.01
N GLY A 329 -12.36 -14.12 -28.02
CA GLY A 329 -12.79 -15.23 -27.14
C GLY A 329 -12.39 -16.62 -27.66
N LYS A 330 -11.66 -16.68 -28.78
CA LYS A 330 -11.11 -17.93 -29.29
C LYS A 330 -9.84 -18.30 -28.50
N ILE A 331 -9.94 -19.36 -27.72
CA ILE A 331 -8.86 -19.79 -26.83
C ILE A 331 -7.77 -20.58 -27.56
N LYS A 332 -6.51 -20.22 -27.28
CA LYS A 332 -5.29 -20.90 -27.73
C LYS A 332 -4.48 -21.38 -26.52
N ARG A 333 -4.55 -22.68 -26.27
CA ARG A 333 -3.89 -23.30 -25.13
C ARG A 333 -2.37 -23.20 -25.21
N GLN A 334 -1.74 -23.01 -24.05
CA GLN A 334 -0.31 -23.18 -23.90
C GLN A 334 0.04 -24.66 -23.72
N GLU A 335 0.81 -25.21 -24.66
CA GLU A 335 1.22 -26.61 -24.65
C GLU A 335 2.52 -26.81 -23.84
N ASP A 336 3.41 -25.81 -23.82
CA ASP A 336 4.64 -25.86 -23.03
C ASP A 336 4.42 -25.35 -21.61
N THR A 337 4.27 -26.29 -20.69
CA THR A 337 3.99 -26.04 -19.27
C THR A 337 5.21 -26.23 -18.38
N GLU A 338 6.38 -26.56 -18.94
CA GLU A 338 7.55 -26.94 -18.12
C GLU A 338 8.04 -25.74 -17.29
N ARG A 339 8.11 -24.56 -17.90
CA ARG A 339 8.50 -23.32 -17.24
C ARG A 339 7.52 -22.91 -16.14
N PHE A 340 6.22 -23.03 -16.41
CA PHE A 340 5.16 -22.73 -15.45
C PHE A 340 5.24 -23.64 -14.23
N ASN A 341 5.34 -24.95 -14.45
CA ASN A 341 5.50 -25.92 -13.37
C ASN A 341 6.74 -25.64 -12.53
N TYR A 342 7.88 -25.35 -13.17
CA TYR A 342 9.12 -25.08 -12.45
C TYR A 342 9.00 -23.85 -11.54
N PHE A 343 8.64 -22.68 -12.08
CA PHE A 343 8.59 -21.45 -11.29
C PHE A 343 7.41 -21.42 -10.34
N GLY A 344 6.23 -21.88 -10.76
CA GLY A 344 5.05 -21.89 -9.89
C GLY A 344 5.23 -22.85 -8.72
N SER A 345 5.80 -24.04 -8.93
CA SER A 345 6.11 -24.95 -7.83
C SER A 345 7.17 -24.37 -6.89
N SER A 346 8.15 -23.63 -7.42
CA SER A 346 9.17 -22.97 -6.58
C SER A 346 8.59 -21.81 -5.78
N ILE A 347 7.71 -20.97 -6.36
CA ILE A 347 6.97 -19.94 -5.61
C ILE A 347 6.21 -20.59 -4.44
N LEU A 348 5.43 -21.62 -4.72
CA LEU A 348 4.62 -22.32 -3.71
C LEU A 348 5.47 -23.05 -2.66
N ALA A 349 6.66 -23.56 -3.03
CA ALA A 349 7.58 -24.22 -2.11
C ALA A 349 8.29 -23.24 -1.16
N ASN A 350 8.31 -21.95 -1.50
CA ASN A 350 8.91 -20.86 -0.72
C ASN A 350 7.82 -19.92 -0.16
N ASP A 351 6.74 -20.52 0.35
CA ASP A 351 5.61 -19.86 1.03
C ASP A 351 4.87 -18.77 0.22
N GLY A 352 5.09 -18.74 -1.09
CA GLY A 352 4.43 -17.82 -2.01
C GLY A 352 3.02 -18.25 -2.42
N GLU A 353 2.44 -17.46 -3.32
CA GLU A 353 1.07 -17.62 -3.82
C GLU A 353 1.03 -17.49 -5.34
N ILE A 354 0.03 -18.11 -5.98
CA ILE A 354 -0.27 -17.92 -7.40
C ILE A 354 -1.62 -17.21 -7.54
N GLY A 355 -1.66 -16.19 -8.41
CA GLY A 355 -2.82 -15.39 -8.75
C GLY A 355 -3.02 -15.26 -10.28
N TYR A 356 -3.97 -14.41 -10.67
CA TYR A 356 -4.35 -14.17 -12.06
C TYR A 356 -3.80 -12.84 -12.58
N HIS A 357 -3.29 -12.81 -13.82
CA HIS A 357 -2.88 -11.58 -14.50
C HIS A 357 -3.52 -11.42 -15.89
N GLY A 358 -4.71 -11.97 -16.10
CA GLY A 358 -5.31 -12.09 -17.43
C GLY A 358 -4.68 -13.20 -18.28
N TYR A 359 -5.43 -13.73 -19.25
CA TYR A 359 -5.01 -14.92 -20.00
C TYR A 359 -3.88 -14.64 -21.00
N ASN A 360 -3.99 -13.54 -21.75
CA ASN A 360 -3.05 -13.18 -22.82
C ASN A 360 -2.44 -11.77 -22.62
N HIS A 361 -2.43 -11.29 -21.37
CA HIS A 361 -1.97 -9.93 -21.01
C HIS A 361 -2.75 -8.78 -21.69
N GLN A 362 -3.98 -9.03 -22.13
CA GLN A 362 -4.90 -7.98 -22.61
C GLN A 362 -5.83 -7.53 -21.46
N PRO A 363 -5.90 -6.22 -21.15
CA PRO A 363 -6.82 -5.72 -20.12
C PRO A 363 -8.28 -6.07 -20.41
N PHE A 364 -9.08 -6.30 -19.37
CA PHE A 364 -10.52 -6.49 -19.54
C PHE A 364 -11.21 -5.15 -19.77
N SER A 365 -11.30 -4.75 -21.03
CA SER A 365 -12.08 -3.62 -21.51
C SER A 365 -12.79 -3.94 -22.83
N LEU A 366 -13.95 -3.32 -23.06
CA LEU A 366 -14.72 -3.43 -24.30
C LEU A 366 -14.35 -2.31 -25.28
N ASP A 367 -14.98 -2.30 -26.45
CA ASP A 367 -14.74 -1.36 -27.55
C ASP A 367 -15.10 0.11 -27.25
N ASN A 368 -15.72 0.38 -26.10
CA ASN A 368 -15.93 1.73 -25.57
C ASN A 368 -14.66 2.37 -24.99
N VAL A 369 -13.59 1.59 -24.80
CA VAL A 369 -12.28 2.09 -24.38
C VAL A 369 -11.37 2.25 -25.60
N ASP A 370 -10.83 3.45 -25.78
CA ASP A 370 -9.79 3.73 -26.77
C ASP A 370 -8.47 4.01 -26.03
N TYR A 371 -7.53 3.07 -26.11
CA TYR A 371 -6.24 3.17 -25.45
C TYR A 371 -5.30 4.22 -26.06
N GLY A 372 -5.62 4.72 -27.27
CA GLY A 372 -4.82 5.71 -27.96
C GLY A 372 -3.33 5.36 -28.05
N ASP A 373 -2.48 6.39 -27.87
CA ASP A 373 -1.02 6.25 -27.89
C ASP A 373 -0.45 5.77 -26.56
N VAL A 374 -1.25 5.68 -25.49
CA VAL A 374 -0.81 5.21 -24.16
C VAL A 374 -0.53 3.71 -24.21
N TYR A 375 -1.45 2.92 -24.79
CA TYR A 375 -1.25 1.49 -25.01
C TYR A 375 -1.54 1.07 -26.46
N PRO A 376 -0.66 1.39 -27.41
CA PRO A 376 -0.93 1.21 -28.85
C PRO A 376 -1.04 -0.27 -29.28
N ASN A 377 -0.53 -1.18 -28.47
CA ASN A 377 -0.52 -2.62 -28.74
C ASN A 377 -1.70 -3.36 -28.11
N TYR A 378 -2.43 -2.74 -27.17
CA TYR A 378 -3.59 -3.38 -26.55
C TYR A 378 -4.80 -3.43 -27.47
N LYS A 379 -5.58 -4.49 -27.29
CA LYS A 379 -6.83 -4.76 -27.99
C LYS A 379 -7.93 -4.88 -26.96
N THR A 380 -9.08 -4.31 -27.28
CA THR A 380 -10.29 -4.49 -26.48
C THR A 380 -10.95 -5.82 -26.81
N TRP A 381 -11.66 -6.39 -25.84
CA TRP A 381 -12.37 -7.65 -26.00
C TRP A 381 -13.66 -7.48 -26.78
N ALA A 382 -13.96 -8.46 -27.63
CA ALA A 382 -15.14 -8.42 -28.49
C ALA A 382 -16.47 -8.42 -27.70
N SER A 383 -16.47 -9.03 -26.51
CA SER A 383 -17.60 -9.03 -25.59
C SER A 383 -17.18 -9.47 -24.18
N THR A 384 -18.09 -9.33 -23.21
CA THR A 384 -17.88 -9.87 -21.86
C THR A 384 -17.80 -11.39 -21.84
N GLU A 385 -18.46 -12.09 -22.76
CA GLU A 385 -18.31 -13.54 -22.94
C GLU A 385 -16.91 -13.92 -23.42
N ALA A 386 -16.30 -13.10 -24.27
CA ALA A 386 -14.91 -13.31 -24.71
C ALA A 386 -13.92 -13.15 -23.54
N MET A 387 -14.10 -12.13 -22.70
CA MET A 387 -13.33 -11.97 -21.46
C MET A 387 -13.53 -13.16 -20.51
N ALA A 388 -14.78 -13.59 -20.32
CA ALA A 388 -15.08 -14.72 -19.44
C ALA A 388 -14.49 -16.03 -19.97
N ALA A 389 -14.49 -16.24 -21.29
CA ALA A 389 -13.86 -17.41 -21.90
C ALA A 389 -12.35 -17.45 -21.62
N SER A 390 -11.68 -16.31 -21.68
CA SER A 390 -10.24 -16.22 -21.43
C SER A 390 -9.90 -16.42 -19.96
N MET A 391 -10.67 -15.81 -19.05
CA MET A 391 -10.52 -16.03 -17.61
C MET A 391 -10.83 -17.49 -17.22
N THR A 392 -11.83 -18.12 -17.84
CA THR A 392 -12.13 -19.55 -17.63
C THR A 392 -10.97 -20.44 -18.04
N GLU A 393 -10.32 -20.13 -19.16
CA GLU A 393 -9.15 -20.88 -19.59
C GLU A 393 -7.98 -20.71 -18.61
N LEU A 394 -7.69 -19.48 -18.19
CA LEU A 394 -6.61 -19.21 -17.23
C LEU A 394 -6.84 -19.96 -15.90
N ASP A 395 -8.06 -19.92 -15.36
CA ASP A 395 -8.45 -20.67 -14.17
C ASP A 395 -8.28 -22.19 -14.35
N ARG A 396 -8.70 -22.74 -15.50
CA ARG A 396 -8.43 -24.15 -15.84
C ARG A 396 -6.93 -24.44 -15.89
N PHE A 397 -6.15 -23.60 -16.57
CA PHE A 397 -4.72 -23.78 -16.76
C PHE A 397 -3.98 -23.81 -15.42
N ILE A 398 -4.26 -22.86 -14.53
CA ILE A 398 -3.68 -22.82 -13.18
C ILE A 398 -4.08 -24.07 -12.37
N LYS A 399 -5.36 -24.48 -12.40
CA LYS A 399 -5.84 -25.67 -11.69
C LYS A 399 -5.22 -26.98 -12.21
N ASP A 400 -4.95 -27.08 -13.50
CA ASP A 400 -4.30 -28.26 -14.08
C ASP A 400 -2.83 -28.37 -13.65
N LEU A 401 -2.14 -27.25 -13.46
CA LEU A 401 -0.76 -27.21 -12.98
C LEU A 401 -0.66 -27.36 -11.46
N PHE A 402 -1.55 -26.69 -10.72
CA PHE A 402 -1.52 -26.57 -9.27
C PHE A 402 -2.90 -26.93 -8.67
N PRO A 403 -3.32 -28.21 -8.69
CA PRO A 403 -4.68 -28.60 -8.33
C PRO A 403 -5.04 -28.40 -6.85
N ASP A 404 -4.04 -28.27 -5.98
CA ASP A 404 -4.23 -28.20 -4.53
C ASP A 404 -4.30 -26.76 -3.99
N ILE A 405 -4.10 -25.73 -4.83
CA ILE A 405 -4.13 -24.32 -4.39
C ILE A 405 -5.52 -23.70 -4.58
N GLU A 406 -5.82 -22.69 -3.77
CA GLU A 406 -6.90 -21.74 -4.04
C GLU A 406 -6.29 -20.49 -4.68
N THR A 407 -6.93 -19.97 -5.74
CA THR A 407 -6.47 -18.79 -6.46
C THR A 407 -7.57 -17.72 -6.38
N SER A 408 -7.26 -16.61 -5.72
CA SER A 408 -8.27 -15.59 -5.37
C SER A 408 -7.87 -14.15 -5.65
N VAL A 409 -6.60 -13.89 -6.00
CA VAL A 409 -6.10 -12.56 -6.30
C VAL A 409 -6.06 -12.34 -7.81
N TYR A 410 -6.62 -11.23 -8.27
CA TYR A 410 -6.53 -10.77 -9.66
C TYR A 410 -5.74 -9.46 -9.73
N VAL A 411 -4.79 -9.39 -10.66
CA VAL A 411 -4.07 -8.17 -11.01
C VAL A 411 -4.40 -7.84 -12.46
N PRO A 412 -5.03 -6.69 -12.76
CA PRO A 412 -5.32 -6.32 -14.14
C PRO A 412 -4.02 -6.06 -14.93
N PRO A 413 -3.88 -6.55 -16.18
CA PRO A 413 -2.77 -6.19 -17.05
C PRO A 413 -2.60 -4.67 -17.14
N SER A 414 -1.37 -4.17 -16.93
CA SER A 414 -1.06 -2.73 -16.88
C SER A 414 -1.95 -1.93 -15.93
N ASN A 415 -2.52 -2.57 -14.91
CA ASN A 415 -3.44 -1.96 -13.95
C ASN A 415 -4.76 -1.49 -14.56
N VAL A 416 -5.09 -1.90 -15.80
CA VAL A 416 -6.29 -1.45 -16.52
C VAL A 416 -7.44 -2.43 -16.31
N LEU A 417 -8.57 -1.93 -15.81
CA LEU A 417 -9.80 -2.69 -15.65
C LEU A 417 -11.02 -1.81 -15.89
N SER A 418 -11.87 -2.17 -16.87
CA SER A 418 -13.12 -1.45 -17.10
C SER A 418 -14.20 -1.90 -16.10
N ALA A 419 -15.26 -1.09 -15.96
CA ALA A 419 -16.40 -1.43 -15.12
C ALA A 419 -17.08 -2.74 -15.55
N GLU A 420 -17.16 -3.00 -16.86
CA GLU A 420 -17.71 -4.24 -17.41
C GLU A 420 -16.79 -5.44 -17.13
N GLY A 421 -15.47 -5.25 -17.22
CA GLY A 421 -14.48 -6.26 -16.83
C GLY A 421 -14.58 -6.62 -15.35
N ARG A 422 -14.69 -5.61 -14.47
CA ARG A 422 -14.92 -5.81 -13.04
C ARG A 422 -16.23 -6.55 -12.78
N GLN A 423 -17.33 -6.11 -13.38
CA GLN A 423 -18.63 -6.74 -13.21
C GLN A 423 -18.59 -8.22 -13.66
N MET A 424 -17.89 -8.53 -14.74
CA MET A 424 -17.68 -9.90 -15.21
C MET A 424 -16.95 -10.73 -14.17
N LEU A 425 -15.84 -10.22 -13.60
CA LEU A 425 -15.09 -10.90 -12.54
C LEU A 425 -15.98 -11.19 -11.32
N VAL A 426 -16.67 -10.17 -10.80
CA VAL A 426 -17.52 -10.29 -9.60
C VAL A 426 -18.66 -11.30 -9.82
N SER A 427 -19.32 -11.24 -10.97
CA SER A 427 -20.54 -12.03 -11.21
C SER A 427 -20.26 -13.47 -11.66
N GLN A 428 -19.17 -13.71 -12.39
CA GLN A 428 -18.89 -15.01 -13.01
C GLN A 428 -17.73 -15.76 -12.37
N PHE A 429 -16.82 -15.05 -11.69
CA PHE A 429 -15.62 -15.62 -11.07
C PHE A 429 -15.56 -15.30 -9.57
N PRO A 430 -16.55 -15.74 -8.76
CA PRO A 430 -16.62 -15.41 -7.34
C PRO A 430 -15.47 -16.01 -6.50
N GLN A 431 -14.61 -16.84 -7.08
CA GLN A 431 -13.35 -17.25 -6.47
C GLN A 431 -12.32 -16.11 -6.41
N VAL A 432 -12.40 -15.13 -7.32
CA VAL A 432 -11.63 -13.88 -7.23
C VAL A 432 -12.23 -13.07 -6.09
N LYS A 433 -11.45 -12.92 -5.02
CA LYS A 433 -11.85 -12.23 -3.79
C LYS A 433 -11.23 -10.84 -3.70
N SER A 434 -10.09 -10.63 -4.35
CA SER A 434 -9.40 -9.34 -4.30
C SER A 434 -8.82 -8.93 -5.65
N ILE A 435 -8.75 -7.63 -5.84
CA ILE A 435 -8.06 -6.99 -6.95
C ILE A 435 -6.89 -6.19 -6.38
N ALA A 436 -5.68 -6.45 -6.90
CA ALA A 436 -4.50 -5.65 -6.61
C ALA A 436 -4.11 -4.87 -7.87
N SER A 437 -4.58 -3.63 -8.00
CA SER A 437 -4.34 -2.73 -9.12
C SER A 437 -3.41 -1.59 -8.68
N ASN A 438 -3.68 -0.34 -9.02
CA ASN A 438 -2.83 0.82 -8.73
C ASN A 438 -3.39 1.67 -7.59
N TYR A 439 -2.50 2.25 -6.80
CA TYR A 439 -2.87 3.30 -5.84
C TYR A 439 -3.06 4.65 -6.50
N PHE A 440 -2.37 4.92 -7.61
CA PHE A 440 -2.46 6.21 -8.28
C PHE A 440 -3.46 6.18 -9.44
N SER A 441 -4.11 7.32 -9.65
CA SER A 441 -4.99 7.53 -10.79
C SER A 441 -4.15 7.98 -11.98
N GLU A 442 -3.88 7.03 -12.88
CA GLU A 442 -3.20 7.25 -14.16
C GLU A 442 -4.18 6.97 -15.32
N ASP A 443 -3.79 7.31 -16.55
CA ASP A 443 -4.59 7.02 -17.74
C ASP A 443 -4.96 5.53 -17.81
N PHE A 444 -6.26 5.25 -17.86
CA PHE A 444 -6.88 3.91 -17.87
C PHE A 444 -6.66 3.06 -16.61
N ALA A 445 -5.81 3.48 -15.67
CA ALA A 445 -5.53 2.70 -14.48
C ALA A 445 -6.77 2.59 -13.59
N TYR A 446 -7.06 1.37 -13.16
CA TYR A 446 -8.04 1.11 -12.14
C TYR A 446 -7.43 1.47 -10.78
N SER A 447 -7.60 2.74 -10.39
CA SER A 447 -7.18 3.27 -9.10
C SER A 447 -8.06 2.75 -7.98
N GLN A 448 -7.46 2.42 -6.84
CA GLN A 448 -8.14 1.82 -5.70
C GLN A 448 -7.81 2.56 -4.40
N GLU A 449 -8.59 2.28 -3.37
CA GLU A 449 -8.29 2.54 -1.95
C GLU A 449 -8.25 1.19 -1.22
N PHE A 450 -7.76 1.14 0.03
CA PHE A 450 -7.83 -0.10 0.81
C PHE A 450 -9.24 -0.28 1.41
N GLU A 451 -10.10 -1.05 0.74
CA GLU A 451 -11.49 -1.20 1.17
C GLU A 451 -12.15 -2.53 0.79
N ILE A 452 -13.32 -2.77 1.37
CA ILE A 452 -14.31 -3.68 0.81
C ILE A 452 -15.30 -2.81 0.04
N ALA A 453 -15.25 -2.92 -1.29
CA ALA A 453 -16.12 -2.19 -2.20
C ALA A 453 -17.60 -2.63 -2.06
N ASP A 454 -18.52 -1.84 -2.62
CA ASP A 454 -19.96 -2.08 -2.50
C ASP A 454 -20.44 -3.41 -3.13
N ASP A 455 -19.66 -3.99 -4.04
CA ASP A 455 -19.90 -5.29 -4.65
C ASP A 455 -19.23 -6.46 -3.89
N GLY A 456 -18.61 -6.18 -2.73
CA GLY A 456 -17.94 -7.14 -1.87
C GLY A 456 -16.52 -7.52 -2.29
N MET A 457 -16.00 -6.93 -3.37
CA MET A 457 -14.61 -7.10 -3.77
C MET A 457 -13.67 -6.43 -2.77
N ILE A 458 -12.55 -7.08 -2.48
CA ILE A 458 -11.50 -6.50 -1.63
C ILE A 458 -10.52 -5.75 -2.53
N GLU A 459 -10.38 -4.46 -2.27
CA GLU A 459 -9.45 -3.57 -2.96
C GLU A 459 -8.13 -3.50 -2.18
N GLN A 460 -7.01 -3.76 -2.85
CA GLN A 460 -5.68 -3.70 -2.24
C GLN A 460 -4.66 -3.04 -3.21
N PRO A 461 -4.72 -1.71 -3.37
CA PRO A 461 -3.86 -0.96 -4.29
C PRO A 461 -2.38 -1.20 -4.03
N ARG A 462 -1.60 -1.35 -5.10
CA ARG A 462 -0.13 -1.39 -5.05
C ARG A 462 0.42 0.03 -5.17
N THR A 463 1.41 0.36 -4.34
CA THR A 463 1.83 1.75 -4.09
C THR A 463 3.20 2.06 -4.66
N VAL A 464 4.05 1.05 -4.86
CA VAL A 464 5.40 1.20 -5.40
C VAL A 464 5.74 0.04 -6.33
N SER A 465 6.62 0.27 -7.31
CA SER A 465 6.93 -0.74 -8.32
C SER A 465 8.40 -0.78 -8.74
N GLY A 466 8.79 -1.88 -9.38
CA GLY A 466 10.11 -2.07 -9.98
C GLY A 466 11.25 -2.20 -8.95
N THR A 467 12.48 -2.14 -9.43
CA THR A 467 13.68 -2.36 -8.61
C THR A 467 14.45 -1.11 -8.24
N ILE A 468 14.03 0.05 -8.77
CA ILE A 468 14.70 1.33 -8.57
C ILE A 468 13.62 2.32 -8.15
N TRP A 469 13.55 2.62 -6.86
CA TRP A 469 12.62 3.62 -6.35
C TRP A 469 13.22 5.01 -6.47
N ASP A 470 12.54 5.88 -7.21
CA ASP A 470 12.82 7.31 -7.24
C ASP A 470 12.40 8.00 -5.94
N ASP A 471 12.51 9.33 -5.92
CA ASP A 471 12.19 10.12 -4.74
C ASP A 471 10.67 10.10 -4.44
N TYR A 472 9.81 10.05 -5.47
CA TYR A 472 8.35 9.97 -5.34
C TYR A 472 7.89 8.62 -4.76
N ALA A 473 8.43 7.50 -5.27
CA ALA A 473 8.15 6.17 -4.76
C ALA A 473 8.59 6.01 -3.29
N LYS A 474 9.73 6.60 -2.91
CA LYS A 474 10.22 6.60 -1.51
C LYS A 474 9.32 7.41 -0.58
N LEU A 475 8.89 8.60 -1.00
CA LEU A 475 7.93 9.41 -0.24
C LEU A 475 6.60 8.66 -0.08
N THR A 476 6.11 8.04 -1.14
CA THR A 476 4.87 7.24 -1.13
C THR A 476 4.97 6.07 -0.18
N ALA A 477 6.06 5.28 -0.24
CA ALA A 477 6.26 4.16 0.68
C ALA A 477 6.33 4.63 2.14
N PHE A 478 6.99 5.77 2.41
CA PHE A 478 7.02 6.36 3.75
C PHE A 478 5.64 6.81 4.24
N SER A 479 4.87 7.44 3.35
CA SER A 479 3.50 7.90 3.63
C SER A 479 2.58 6.73 3.96
N GLU A 480 2.58 5.67 3.15
CA GLU A 480 1.74 4.49 3.36
C GLU A 480 2.16 3.66 4.57
N LEU A 481 3.44 3.69 4.94
CA LEU A 481 3.92 3.12 6.20
C LEU A 481 3.32 3.82 7.43
N ASN A 482 3.00 5.12 7.33
CA ASN A 482 2.43 5.90 8.43
C ASN A 482 0.90 6.06 8.36
N MET A 483 0.30 5.84 7.19
CA MET A 483 -1.14 5.85 7.00
C MET A 483 -1.76 4.48 7.31
N HIS A 484 -1.38 3.47 6.54
CA HIS A 484 -1.98 2.13 6.58
C HIS A 484 -1.09 1.08 7.27
N PHE A 485 0.17 1.44 7.56
CA PHE A 485 1.22 0.51 7.97
C PHE A 485 1.38 -0.63 6.95
N VAL A 486 1.59 -0.25 5.70
CA VAL A 486 1.69 -1.15 4.54
C VAL A 486 2.89 -0.81 3.66
N ASN A 487 3.49 -1.84 3.08
CA ASN A 487 4.35 -1.72 1.90
C ASN A 487 3.84 -2.67 0.80
N ASN A 488 3.19 -2.13 -0.23
CA ASN A 488 2.59 -2.95 -1.29
C ASN A 488 3.32 -2.76 -2.63
N HIS A 489 4.21 -3.70 -2.94
CA HIS A 489 5.14 -3.60 -4.07
C HIS A 489 4.85 -4.61 -5.19
N PHE A 490 5.14 -4.24 -6.43
CA PHE A 490 5.19 -5.18 -7.56
C PHE A 490 6.39 -4.97 -8.48
N MET A 491 6.81 -6.02 -9.16
CA MET A 491 7.83 -5.97 -10.20
C MET A 491 7.51 -6.92 -11.33
N HIS A 492 8.16 -6.72 -12.47
CA HIS A 492 7.98 -7.58 -13.63
C HIS A 492 9.31 -8.25 -14.01
N PRO A 493 9.27 -9.46 -14.58
CA PRO A 493 10.48 -10.09 -15.09
C PRO A 493 11.13 -9.27 -16.22
N ASP A 494 10.35 -8.59 -17.07
CA ASP A 494 10.83 -7.81 -18.20
C ASP A 494 11.46 -6.46 -17.81
N ASP A 495 11.39 -6.04 -16.53
CA ASP A 495 12.15 -4.87 -16.03
C ASP A 495 13.65 -4.98 -16.37
N ALA A 496 14.21 -6.19 -16.36
CA ALA A 496 15.61 -6.47 -16.74
C ALA A 496 15.89 -6.38 -18.26
N LEU A 497 14.86 -6.14 -19.07
CA LEU A 497 14.90 -6.04 -20.53
C LEU A 497 14.51 -4.63 -21.03
N ASP A 498 13.94 -3.79 -20.17
CA ASP A 498 13.43 -2.46 -20.52
C ASP A 498 14.37 -1.35 -20.04
N GLU A 499 14.82 -0.52 -20.99
CA GLU A 499 15.74 0.59 -20.71
C GLU A 499 15.10 1.63 -19.79
N ASP A 500 13.80 1.91 -19.97
CA ASP A 500 13.07 2.91 -19.19
C ASP A 500 12.84 2.43 -17.74
N ARG A 501 12.85 1.12 -17.52
CA ARG A 501 12.78 0.49 -16.18
C ARG A 501 14.15 0.20 -15.56
N GLY A 502 15.22 0.69 -16.19
CA GLY A 502 16.57 0.66 -15.63
C GLY A 502 17.46 -0.49 -16.13
N ALA A 503 17.05 -1.29 -17.11
CA ALA A 503 17.86 -2.40 -17.63
C ALA A 503 19.24 -1.96 -18.14
N ALA A 504 19.39 -0.71 -18.60
CA ALA A 504 20.67 -0.14 -18.99
C ALA A 504 21.72 -0.19 -17.87
N ASN A 505 21.29 -0.07 -16.61
CA ASN A 505 22.16 -0.17 -15.42
C ASN A 505 22.69 -1.58 -15.16
N GLY A 506 22.01 -2.60 -15.69
CA GLY A 506 22.31 -4.02 -15.48
C GLY A 506 21.67 -4.60 -14.22
N TRP A 507 21.20 -5.84 -14.30
CA TRP A 507 20.41 -6.51 -13.24
C TRP A 507 21.09 -6.47 -11.87
N ALA A 508 22.41 -6.65 -11.78
CA ALA A 508 23.08 -6.67 -10.48
C ALA A 508 22.91 -5.36 -9.70
N LYS A 509 22.91 -4.20 -10.40
CA LYS A 509 22.67 -2.90 -9.76
C LYS A 509 21.19 -2.67 -9.44
N MET A 510 20.31 -3.13 -10.31
CA MET A 510 18.85 -3.11 -10.09
C MET A 510 18.51 -3.89 -8.82
N PHE A 511 19.02 -5.13 -8.71
CA PHE A 511 18.85 -5.98 -7.54
C PHE A 511 19.45 -5.36 -6.27
N GLU A 512 20.66 -4.78 -6.34
CA GLU A 512 21.28 -4.09 -5.20
C GLU A 512 20.47 -2.87 -4.75
N SER A 513 19.88 -2.12 -5.69
CA SER A 513 18.99 -1.00 -5.38
C SER A 513 17.73 -1.49 -4.65
N PHE A 514 17.08 -2.51 -5.21
CA PHE A 514 15.88 -3.07 -4.62
C PHE A 514 16.12 -3.67 -3.23
N GLU A 515 17.24 -4.36 -3.03
CA GLU A 515 17.63 -4.85 -1.71
C GLU A 515 17.81 -3.71 -0.70
N LYS A 516 18.34 -2.55 -1.11
CA LYS A 516 18.46 -1.37 -0.22
C LYS A 516 17.09 -0.82 0.18
N ASP A 517 16.14 -0.78 -0.75
CA ASP A 517 14.78 -0.32 -0.46
C ASP A 517 14.07 -1.31 0.50
N ILE A 518 14.26 -2.62 0.33
CA ILE A 518 13.79 -3.63 1.30
C ILE A 518 14.45 -3.43 2.67
N VAL A 519 15.78 -3.27 2.73
CA VAL A 519 16.50 -3.02 4.00
C VAL A 519 15.92 -1.80 4.71
N TRP A 520 15.64 -0.73 3.97
CA TRP A 520 15.03 0.46 4.55
C TRP A 520 13.66 0.17 5.17
N ILE A 521 12.80 -0.62 4.50
CA ILE A 521 11.52 -1.06 5.07
C ILE A 521 11.73 -1.90 6.33
N GLU A 522 12.63 -2.89 6.31
CA GLU A 522 12.92 -3.73 7.49
C GLU A 522 13.47 -2.94 8.67
N GLU A 523 14.33 -1.95 8.42
CA GLU A 523 14.89 -1.09 9.47
C GLU A 523 13.84 -0.12 10.03
N SER A 524 12.94 0.37 9.19
CA SER A 524 11.91 1.34 9.60
C SER A 524 10.74 0.65 10.33
N ALA A 525 10.34 -0.54 9.89
CA ALA A 525 9.20 -1.28 10.42
C ALA A 525 9.53 -2.79 10.50
N PRO A 526 10.37 -3.21 11.45
CA PRO A 526 10.82 -4.61 11.56
C PRO A 526 9.69 -5.60 11.87
N ASP A 527 8.60 -5.13 12.47
CA ASP A 527 7.43 -5.95 12.80
C ASP A 527 6.42 -6.07 11.65
N LEU A 528 6.64 -5.38 10.53
CA LEU A 528 5.73 -5.37 9.39
C LEU A 528 5.61 -6.78 8.77
N ARG A 529 4.41 -7.37 8.84
CA ARG A 529 4.18 -8.77 8.44
C ARG A 529 4.43 -8.99 6.95
N LYS A 530 5.17 -10.04 6.59
CA LYS A 530 5.30 -10.48 5.19
C LYS A 530 4.13 -11.36 4.80
N LEU A 531 3.28 -10.85 3.91
CA LEU A 531 2.02 -11.44 3.51
C LEU A 531 2.05 -11.83 2.03
N THR A 532 1.32 -12.89 1.66
CA THR A 532 0.89 -13.11 0.27
C THR A 532 -0.24 -12.15 -0.10
N GLY A 533 -0.60 -12.05 -1.37
CA GLY A 533 -1.66 -11.17 -1.84
C GLY A 533 -3.03 -11.49 -1.27
N SER A 534 -3.37 -12.76 -1.04
CA SER A 534 -4.61 -13.13 -0.35
C SER A 534 -4.56 -12.84 1.14
N GLU A 535 -3.40 -13.03 1.79
CA GLU A 535 -3.20 -12.68 3.19
C GLU A 535 -3.39 -11.17 3.43
N LEU A 536 -2.83 -10.32 2.55
CA LEU A 536 -3.06 -8.88 2.61
C LEU A 536 -4.54 -8.55 2.40
N ALA A 537 -5.20 -9.13 1.41
CA ALA A 537 -6.64 -8.94 1.22
C ALA A 537 -7.46 -9.36 2.46
N GLY A 538 -7.09 -10.45 3.14
CA GLY A 538 -7.69 -10.86 4.40
C GLY A 538 -7.44 -9.87 5.54
N ALA A 539 -6.27 -9.24 5.57
CA ALA A 539 -5.95 -8.17 6.52
C ALA A 539 -6.75 -6.90 6.21
N VAL A 540 -6.87 -6.51 4.93
CA VAL A 540 -7.73 -5.41 4.47
C VAL A 540 -9.17 -5.64 4.89
N GLN A 541 -9.72 -6.86 4.79
CA GLN A 541 -11.09 -7.12 5.27
C GLN A 541 -11.30 -6.78 6.75
N ARG A 542 -10.35 -7.21 7.60
CA ARG A 542 -10.41 -6.96 9.05
C ARG A 542 -10.28 -5.48 9.36
N TYR A 543 -9.36 -4.80 8.67
CA TYR A 543 -9.18 -3.36 8.73
C TYR A 543 -10.45 -2.63 8.29
N ALA A 544 -10.96 -2.92 7.10
CA ALA A 544 -12.10 -2.28 6.41
C ALA A 544 -13.34 -2.18 7.30
N ILE A 545 -13.65 -3.27 8.02
CA ILE A 545 -14.88 -3.36 8.80
C ILE A 545 -14.77 -2.91 10.24
N LEU A 546 -13.55 -2.70 10.75
CA LEU A 546 -13.34 -2.38 12.16
C LEU A 546 -13.94 -1.01 12.49
N THR A 547 -14.66 -0.92 13.60
CA THR A 547 -14.98 0.36 14.24
C THR A 547 -14.21 0.48 15.54
N VAL A 548 -13.74 1.68 15.83
CA VAL A 548 -12.89 1.96 17.01
C VAL A 548 -13.59 2.96 17.89
N GLN A 549 -13.81 2.59 19.15
CA GLN A 549 -14.29 3.49 20.18
C GLN A 549 -13.26 3.53 21.31
N GLN A 550 -12.77 4.73 21.62
CA GLN A 550 -11.80 4.92 22.70
C GLN A 550 -12.40 5.75 23.83
N SER A 551 -11.96 5.46 25.05
CA SER A 551 -12.25 6.27 26.22
C SER A 551 -11.06 6.25 27.17
N GLN A 552 -10.72 7.41 27.71
CA GLN A 552 -9.59 7.56 28.63
C GLN A 552 -10.10 7.97 30.01
N ASN A 553 -9.50 7.40 31.06
CA ASN A 553 -9.73 7.82 32.44
C ASN A 553 -8.40 7.78 33.22
N GLU A 554 -8.44 8.14 34.51
CA GLU A 554 -7.27 8.19 35.39
C GLU A 554 -6.47 6.87 35.47
N ASN A 555 -7.09 5.73 35.15
CA ASN A 555 -6.46 4.40 35.23
C ASN A 555 -5.90 3.91 33.88
N GLY A 556 -6.23 4.55 32.75
CA GLY A 556 -5.74 4.15 31.43
C GLY A 556 -6.69 4.42 30.27
N LEU A 557 -6.28 3.95 29.09
CA LEU A 557 -7.01 4.00 27.84
C LEU A 557 -7.77 2.68 27.63
N ASN A 558 -9.07 2.77 27.34
CA ASN A 558 -9.92 1.64 26.99
C ASN A 558 -10.36 1.76 25.53
N ILE A 559 -10.13 0.70 24.76
CA ILE A 559 -10.43 0.61 23.33
C ILE A 559 -11.44 -0.52 23.15
N ASN A 560 -12.59 -0.20 22.55
CA ASN A 560 -13.62 -1.16 22.16
C ASN A 560 -13.66 -1.24 20.63
N LEU A 561 -13.56 -2.46 20.11
CA LEU A 561 -13.50 -2.76 18.69
C LEU A 561 -14.80 -3.40 18.24
N GLY A 562 -15.58 -2.68 17.42
CA GLY A 562 -16.75 -3.25 16.74
C GLY A 562 -16.33 -4.00 15.49
N ASN A 563 -17.14 -5.00 15.10
CA ASN A 563 -16.84 -5.93 14.01
C ASN A 563 -15.49 -6.67 14.16
N PHE A 564 -15.02 -6.84 15.40
CA PHE A 564 -13.83 -7.62 15.69
C PHE A 564 -14.08 -9.13 15.46
N HIS A 565 -13.14 -9.82 14.83
CA HIS A 565 -13.24 -11.26 14.53
C HIS A 565 -12.21 -12.11 15.26
N ASP A 566 -10.92 -11.91 14.98
CA ASP A 566 -9.83 -12.74 15.51
C ASP A 566 -8.62 -11.91 15.92
N GLU A 567 -8.22 -10.94 15.11
CA GLU A 567 -7.21 -9.94 15.43
C GLU A 567 -7.46 -8.62 14.70
N ALA A 568 -6.91 -7.56 15.26
CA ALA A 568 -6.89 -6.24 14.63
C ALA A 568 -5.59 -5.52 14.99
N TYR A 569 -5.16 -4.63 14.10
CA TYR A 569 -3.98 -3.80 14.27
C TYR A 569 -4.39 -2.35 14.31
N LEU A 570 -3.86 -1.60 15.28
CA LEU A 570 -4.16 -0.19 15.46
C LEU A 570 -2.88 0.58 15.75
N MET A 571 -2.77 1.78 15.17
CA MET A 571 -1.82 2.78 15.65
C MET A 571 -2.38 3.43 16.90
N VAL A 572 -1.54 3.59 17.91
CA VAL A 572 -1.84 4.28 19.16
C VAL A 572 -0.79 5.37 19.36
N ARG A 573 -1.20 6.64 19.31
CA ARG A 573 -0.34 7.78 19.63
C ARG A 573 -0.75 8.38 20.97
N LEU A 574 0.22 8.55 21.88
CA LEU A 574 0.04 9.09 23.23
C LEU A 574 0.69 10.48 23.33
N ASN A 575 -0.06 11.53 23.05
CA ASN A 575 0.44 12.91 22.99
C ASN A 575 0.62 13.55 24.37
N ASN A 576 -0.10 13.08 25.38
CA ASN A 576 -0.05 13.60 26.75
C ASN A 576 1.17 13.16 27.60
N GLU A 577 2.26 12.74 26.96
CA GLU A 577 3.49 12.21 27.57
C GLU A 577 3.33 10.96 28.47
N ALA A 578 2.11 10.41 28.59
CA ALA A 578 1.85 9.24 29.41
C ALA A 578 2.60 8.02 28.88
N LYS A 579 3.13 7.19 29.78
CA LYS A 579 3.82 5.96 29.40
C LYS A 579 2.88 4.77 29.51
N PRO A 580 2.79 3.91 28.48
CA PRO A 580 1.95 2.73 28.56
C PRO A 580 2.48 1.75 29.62
N GLY A 581 1.57 1.25 30.44
CA GLY A 581 1.78 0.22 31.45
C GLY A 581 1.40 -1.16 30.92
N ASN A 582 0.70 -1.95 31.74
CA ASN A 582 0.22 -3.26 31.28
C ASN A 582 -0.89 -3.11 30.24
N VAL A 583 -0.93 -4.08 29.31
CA VAL A 583 -1.94 -4.18 28.27
C VAL A 583 -2.72 -5.46 28.47
N SER A 584 -4.06 -5.37 28.49
CA SER A 584 -4.97 -6.52 28.49
C SER A 584 -5.78 -6.57 27.20
N GLY A 585 -6.06 -7.76 26.69
CA GLY A 585 -6.79 -7.95 25.43
C GLY A 585 -5.91 -7.83 24.16
N GLY A 586 -4.61 -7.61 24.31
CA GLY A 586 -3.67 -7.48 23.20
C GLY A 586 -2.23 -7.27 23.66
N SER A 587 -1.39 -6.83 22.72
CA SER A 587 0.01 -6.43 22.97
C SER A 587 0.33 -5.13 22.28
N LEU A 588 1.15 -4.30 22.91
CA LEU A 588 1.57 -3.00 22.41
C LEU A 588 3.08 -3.00 22.14
N THR A 589 3.47 -2.66 20.92
CA THR A 589 4.86 -2.55 20.49
C THR A 589 5.20 -1.08 20.25
N HIS A 590 6.32 -0.60 20.81
CA HIS A 590 6.80 0.76 20.55
C HIS A 590 7.36 0.84 19.13
N LEU A 591 6.98 1.89 18.39
CA LEU A 591 7.44 2.14 17.03
C LEU A 591 8.47 3.27 17.00
N THR A 592 8.03 4.49 17.30
CA THR A 592 8.89 5.66 17.44
C THR A 592 8.25 6.68 18.37
N GLY A 593 9.06 7.48 19.08
CA GLY A 593 8.58 8.55 19.96
C GLY A 593 7.42 8.11 20.84
N ASN A 594 6.24 8.69 20.59
CA ASN A 594 4.99 8.38 21.30
C ASN A 594 3.98 7.53 20.49
N LEU A 595 4.42 6.92 19.39
CA LEU A 595 3.64 6.06 18.51
C LEU A 595 3.92 4.58 18.79
N TYR A 596 2.84 3.80 18.83
CA TYR A 596 2.86 2.38 19.15
C TYR A 596 1.93 1.59 18.20
N LEU A 597 2.27 0.34 17.95
CA LEU A 597 1.42 -0.64 17.27
C LEU A 597 0.71 -1.51 18.31
N LEU A 598 -0.62 -1.45 18.35
CA LEU A 598 -1.45 -2.35 19.13
C LEU A 598 -1.88 -3.53 18.26
N GLN A 599 -1.49 -4.74 18.65
CA GLN A 599 -2.11 -5.97 18.17
C GLN A 599 -3.20 -6.40 19.16
N ALA A 600 -4.46 -6.15 18.80
CA ALA A 600 -5.61 -6.59 19.56
C ALA A 600 -5.91 -8.08 19.31
N LYS A 601 -6.10 -8.84 20.39
CA LYS A 601 -6.53 -10.25 20.37
C LYS A 601 -7.92 -10.45 20.96
N GLU A 602 -8.49 -9.40 21.55
CA GLU A 602 -9.84 -9.33 22.06
C GLU A 602 -10.50 -8.03 21.58
N ALA A 603 -11.84 -8.02 21.51
CA ALA A 603 -12.60 -6.84 21.12
C ALA A 603 -12.52 -5.69 22.14
N GLN A 604 -12.04 -5.95 23.35
CA GLN A 604 -11.83 -4.95 24.39
C GLN A 604 -10.37 -4.98 24.80
N VAL A 605 -9.71 -3.84 24.67
CA VAL A 605 -8.30 -3.66 25.06
C VAL A 605 -8.21 -2.55 26.10
N THR A 606 -7.41 -2.77 27.13
CA THR A 606 -7.07 -1.72 28.11
C THR A 606 -5.56 -1.55 28.15
N ILE A 607 -5.12 -0.30 28.10
CA ILE A 607 -3.72 0.11 28.24
C ILE A 607 -3.65 0.97 29.50
N GLU A 608 -2.97 0.48 30.54
CA GLU A 608 -2.66 1.30 31.72
C GLU A 608 -1.80 2.51 31.30
N MET A 609 -2.01 3.67 31.91
CA MET A 609 -1.21 4.87 31.65
C MET A 609 -0.48 5.29 32.94
N LYS A 610 0.81 5.63 32.84
CA LYS A 610 1.68 5.99 33.97
C LYS A 610 2.30 7.37 33.83
#